data_AF-A0A5C9BJH1-F1
#
_entry.id   AF-A0A5C9BJH1-F1
#
_cell.length_a   1.000
_cell.length_b   1.000
_cell.length_c   1.000
_cell.angle_alpha   90.00
_cell.angle_beta   90.00
_cell.angle_gamma   90.00
#
_symmetry.space_group_name_H-M   'P 1'
#
loop_
_entity.id
_entity.type
_entity.pdbx_description
1 polymer ?
#
loop_
_entity_poly.entity_id
_entity_poly.type
_entity_poly.pdbx_seq_one_letter_code
_entity_poly.pdbx_strand_id
1 'polypeptide(L)'
;MPSLLIRNARLVNEGNIFEADLLVRHGRIDQIAPSIASSADEEIDAAGQWLLPGMIDDQVHFREPGLTDKGCIATESAAAVAGGITSFMDMPNTRPPTLSMAAVADKKAMGARDSLANYAFHFGVANDNLDAVAAVDPRQVAGIKVFMGASTGNMLVDDPAVLERLFACAPTILIAHCEDTPSITVNEEKWRKTHGEAVPFSAHPLIRDAEACYKSSSQAVELAKKHGSRWPTSASPPRSASIICCSTTAITRDWAAISNAIRRSKPRPTATPCAPR
;
A
#
# COMPACT_ATOMS: atom_id res chain seq x y z
N MET A 1 30.26 -4.15 -1.47
CA MET A 1 29.49 -5.35 -1.89
C MET A 1 30.23 -5.99 -3.04
N PRO A 2 30.38 -7.32 -3.04
CA PRO A 2 30.90 -8.05 -4.20
C PRO A 2 30.03 -7.78 -5.43
N SER A 3 30.64 -7.86 -6.61
CA SER A 3 29.92 -7.91 -7.87
C SER A 3 29.28 -9.28 -8.06
N LEU A 4 28.09 -9.32 -8.65
CA LEU A 4 27.32 -10.54 -8.91
C LEU A 4 26.96 -10.60 -10.38
N LEU A 5 27.18 -11.75 -11.01
CA LEU A 5 26.73 -12.02 -12.38
C LEU A 5 25.75 -13.20 -12.39
N ILE A 6 24.53 -12.93 -12.80
CA ILE A 6 23.50 -13.95 -13.01
C ILE A 6 23.48 -14.28 -14.49
N ARG A 7 23.77 -15.54 -14.86
CA ARG A 7 23.87 -16.01 -16.24
C ARG A 7 22.62 -16.76 -16.68
N ASN A 8 22.36 -16.76 -17.98
CA ASN A 8 21.37 -17.62 -18.64
C ASN A 8 19.96 -17.51 -18.01
N ALA A 9 19.53 -16.31 -17.62
CA ALA A 9 18.24 -16.11 -16.98
C ALA A 9 17.16 -15.76 -18.00
N ARG A 10 15.90 -16.15 -17.73
CA ARG A 10 14.72 -15.61 -18.40
C ARG A 10 14.25 -14.37 -17.63
N LEU A 11 14.73 -13.19 -18.04
CA LEU A 11 14.40 -11.94 -17.38
C LEU A 11 12.96 -11.52 -17.72
N VAL A 12 12.26 -11.04 -16.70
CA VAL A 12 10.95 -10.39 -16.84
C VAL A 12 11.10 -8.93 -16.45
N ASN A 13 10.92 -8.01 -17.40
CA ASN A 13 10.92 -6.58 -17.09
C ASN A 13 9.98 -5.82 -18.04
N GLU A 14 9.17 -4.93 -17.46
CA GLU A 14 8.32 -3.98 -18.22
C GLU A 14 7.46 -4.64 -19.33
N GLY A 15 6.89 -5.81 -19.03
CA GLY A 15 6.02 -6.56 -19.95
C GLY A 15 6.78 -7.41 -21.00
N ASN A 16 8.11 -7.42 -20.96
CA ASN A 16 8.94 -8.24 -21.85
C ASN A 16 9.53 -9.43 -21.11
N ILE A 17 9.73 -10.52 -21.87
CA ILE A 17 10.42 -11.72 -21.43
C ILE A 17 11.53 -11.99 -22.44
N PHE A 18 12.78 -12.05 -21.97
CA PHE A 18 13.93 -12.31 -22.83
C PHE A 18 15.06 -13.01 -22.06
N GLU A 19 15.89 -13.75 -22.78
CA GLU A 19 17.06 -14.42 -22.21
C GLU A 19 18.25 -13.46 -22.19
N ALA A 20 18.90 -13.33 -21.03
CA ALA A 20 20.08 -12.50 -20.87
C ALA A 20 20.83 -12.82 -19.57
N ASP A 21 22.04 -12.30 -19.50
CA ASP A 21 22.84 -12.18 -18.29
C ASP A 21 22.56 -10.83 -17.61
N LEU A 22 22.66 -10.78 -16.28
CA LEU A 22 22.53 -9.57 -15.47
C LEU A 22 23.73 -9.41 -14.56
N LEU A 23 24.43 -8.28 -14.69
CA LEU A 23 25.56 -7.91 -13.86
C LEU A 23 25.15 -6.86 -12.82
N VAL A 24 25.50 -7.11 -11.56
CA VAL A 24 25.35 -6.20 -10.43
C VAL A 24 26.73 -5.74 -9.97
N ARG A 25 26.92 -4.43 -9.87
CA ARG A 25 28.10 -3.82 -9.25
C ARG A 25 27.69 -2.75 -8.25
N HIS A 26 28.39 -2.66 -7.13
CA HIS A 26 28.11 -1.67 -6.08
C HIS A 26 26.63 -1.65 -5.62
N GLY A 27 25.97 -2.81 -5.60
CA GLY A 27 24.55 -2.92 -5.20
C GLY A 27 23.56 -2.30 -6.20
N ARG A 28 23.96 -2.15 -7.47
CA ARG A 28 23.14 -1.66 -8.58
C ARG A 28 23.30 -2.55 -9.80
N ILE A 29 22.24 -2.64 -10.59
CA ILE A 29 22.30 -3.27 -11.91
C ILE A 29 23.23 -2.42 -12.78
N ASP A 30 24.33 -3.02 -13.23
CA ASP A 30 25.37 -2.38 -14.03
C ASP A 30 25.12 -2.63 -15.53
N GLN A 31 24.76 -3.86 -15.89
CA GLN A 31 24.57 -4.27 -17.28
C GLN A 31 23.54 -5.41 -17.39
N ILE A 32 22.73 -5.37 -18.44
CA ILE A 32 21.88 -6.47 -18.91
C ILE A 32 22.20 -6.68 -20.38
N ALA A 33 22.59 -7.89 -20.78
CA ALA A 33 22.92 -8.20 -22.17
C ALA A 33 22.71 -9.70 -22.46
N PRO A 34 22.51 -10.12 -23.73
CA PRO A 34 22.35 -11.54 -24.07
C PRO A 34 23.49 -12.44 -23.59
N SER A 35 24.70 -11.90 -23.50
CA SER A 35 25.86 -12.56 -22.90
C SER A 35 26.84 -11.50 -22.38
N ILE A 36 27.37 -11.69 -21.18
CA ILE A 36 28.36 -10.81 -20.56
C ILE A 36 29.70 -11.55 -20.43
N ALA A 37 30.72 -11.02 -21.10
CA ALA A 37 32.06 -11.63 -21.16
C ALA A 37 32.91 -11.38 -19.91
N SER A 38 32.56 -10.40 -19.07
CA SER A 38 33.27 -10.15 -17.81
C SER A 38 32.95 -11.22 -16.77
N SER A 39 33.89 -11.48 -15.86
CA SER A 39 33.62 -12.18 -14.62
C SER A 39 33.16 -11.23 -13.52
N ALA A 40 32.51 -11.78 -12.50
CA ALA A 40 32.17 -11.10 -11.26
C ALA A 40 32.78 -11.84 -10.07
N ASP A 41 32.73 -11.23 -8.88
CA ASP A 41 33.20 -11.88 -7.65
C ASP A 41 32.37 -13.12 -7.31
N GLU A 42 31.07 -13.06 -7.62
CA GLU A 42 30.11 -14.15 -7.50
C GLU A 42 29.39 -14.38 -8.84
N GLU A 43 29.22 -15.64 -9.23
CA GLU A 43 28.46 -16.03 -10.42
C GLU A 43 27.37 -17.04 -10.06
N ILE A 44 26.18 -16.83 -10.62
CA ILE A 44 25.03 -17.73 -10.49
C ILE A 44 24.58 -18.10 -11.91
N ASP A 45 24.59 -19.38 -12.25
CA ASP A 45 23.92 -19.86 -13.46
C ASP A 45 22.43 -20.08 -13.15
N ALA A 46 21.56 -19.26 -13.75
CA ALA A 46 20.12 -19.40 -13.58
C ALA A 46 19.57 -20.62 -14.35
N ALA A 47 20.31 -21.20 -15.30
CA ALA A 47 19.92 -22.37 -16.07
C ALA A 47 18.51 -22.25 -16.71
N GLY A 48 18.20 -21.08 -17.27
CA GLY A 48 16.90 -20.79 -17.88
C GLY A 48 15.77 -20.52 -16.88
N GLN A 49 16.05 -20.39 -15.58
CA GLN A 49 15.06 -19.97 -14.59
C GLN A 49 14.69 -18.49 -14.74
N TRP A 50 13.55 -18.13 -14.14
CA TRP A 50 13.02 -16.79 -14.17
C TRP A 50 13.80 -15.86 -13.23
N LEU A 51 14.18 -14.70 -13.76
CA LEU A 51 14.75 -13.61 -12.97
C LEU A 51 13.78 -12.43 -13.02
N LEU A 52 13.23 -12.10 -11.85
CA LEU A 52 12.27 -11.01 -11.69
C LEU A 52 12.86 -9.90 -10.80
N PRO A 53 12.42 -8.65 -10.94
CA PRO A 53 12.61 -7.64 -9.91
C PRO A 53 12.06 -8.15 -8.58
N GLY A 54 12.79 -7.89 -7.49
CA GLY A 54 12.27 -8.19 -6.15
C GLY A 54 10.95 -7.47 -5.90
N MET A 55 10.00 -8.16 -5.28
CA MET A 55 8.67 -7.61 -5.05
C MET A 55 8.72 -6.51 -3.98
N ILE A 56 7.88 -5.49 -4.16
CA ILE A 56 7.68 -4.40 -3.20
C ILE A 56 6.30 -4.59 -2.57
N ASP A 57 6.27 -4.87 -1.28
CA ASP A 57 5.03 -5.02 -0.51
C ASP A 57 4.66 -3.68 0.14
N ASP A 58 3.60 -3.03 -0.35
CA ASP A 58 3.18 -1.73 0.13
C ASP A 58 2.32 -1.80 1.40
N GLN A 59 2.05 -2.99 1.93
CA GLN A 59 1.25 -3.15 3.14
C GLN A 59 1.68 -4.34 4.00
N VAL A 60 2.56 -4.05 4.96
CA VAL A 60 2.88 -5.00 6.03
C VAL A 60 2.53 -4.48 7.42
N HIS A 61 2.46 -5.40 8.37
CA HIS A 61 2.29 -5.09 9.79
C HIS A 61 3.31 -5.89 10.60
N PHE A 62 4.52 -5.36 10.75
CA PHE A 62 5.64 -6.05 11.41
C PHE A 62 5.62 -5.95 12.94
N ARG A 63 4.60 -5.30 13.50
CA ARG A 63 4.22 -5.33 14.93
C ARG A 63 5.24 -4.74 15.90
N GLU A 64 6.26 -4.05 15.39
CA GLU A 64 7.29 -3.40 16.19
C GLU A 64 7.24 -1.87 16.03
N PRO A 65 7.14 -1.09 17.13
CA PRO A 65 7.31 -1.47 18.54
C PRO A 65 6.05 -2.04 19.23
N GLY A 66 6.31 -2.73 20.36
CA GLY A 66 5.35 -3.02 21.44
C GLY A 66 4.32 -4.15 21.22
N LEU A 67 4.36 -4.83 20.08
CA LEU A 67 3.57 -6.05 19.81
C LEU A 67 4.48 -7.18 19.29
N THR A 68 5.72 -7.22 19.77
CA THR A 68 6.78 -8.10 19.28
C THR A 68 6.58 -9.58 19.61
N ASP A 69 5.60 -9.91 20.45
CA ASP A 69 5.10 -11.28 20.66
C ASP A 69 4.48 -11.88 19.38
N LYS A 70 4.07 -11.03 18.42
CA LYS A 70 3.38 -11.41 17.18
C LYS A 70 4.29 -11.45 15.96
N GLY A 71 5.47 -10.84 16.04
CA GLY A 71 6.40 -10.60 14.94
C GLY A 71 7.22 -9.33 15.18
N CYS A 72 8.38 -9.20 14.55
CA CYS A 72 9.20 -7.98 14.61
C CYS A 72 9.90 -7.72 13.27
N ILE A 73 10.55 -6.56 13.12
CA ILE A 73 11.18 -6.19 11.84
C ILE A 73 12.20 -7.25 11.40
N ALA A 74 12.97 -7.81 12.33
CA ALA A 74 13.95 -8.87 12.03
C ALA A 74 13.28 -10.14 11.47
N THR A 75 12.26 -10.67 12.15
CA THR A 75 11.62 -11.94 11.76
C THR A 75 10.83 -11.79 10.47
N GLU A 76 10.04 -10.73 10.37
CA GLU A 76 9.13 -10.54 9.24
C GLU A 76 9.86 -10.10 7.98
N SER A 77 10.95 -9.30 8.09
CA SER A 77 11.77 -8.98 6.91
C SER A 77 12.56 -10.19 6.39
N ALA A 78 12.99 -11.11 7.27
CA ALA A 78 13.58 -12.38 6.85
C ALA A 78 12.59 -13.25 6.08
N ALA A 79 11.35 -13.34 6.57
CA ALA A 79 10.27 -14.03 5.87
C ALA A 79 9.96 -13.38 4.52
N ALA A 80 9.94 -12.05 4.46
CA ALA A 80 9.74 -11.29 3.22
C ALA A 80 10.82 -11.62 2.16
N VAL A 81 12.10 -11.55 2.53
CA VAL A 81 13.20 -11.85 1.61
C VAL A 81 13.17 -13.32 1.15
N ALA A 82 12.85 -14.25 2.05
CA ALA A 82 12.67 -15.67 1.68
C ALA A 82 11.54 -15.89 0.67
N GLY A 83 10.51 -15.04 0.68
CA GLY A 83 9.40 -15.03 -0.28
C GLY A 83 9.65 -14.22 -1.55
N GLY A 84 10.84 -13.61 -1.72
CA GLY A 84 11.17 -12.77 -2.87
C GLY A 84 10.69 -11.31 -2.77
N ILE A 85 10.25 -10.87 -1.58
CA ILE A 85 9.95 -9.46 -1.28
C ILE A 85 11.24 -8.79 -0.81
N THR A 86 11.70 -7.79 -1.55
CA THR A 86 12.97 -7.09 -1.26
C THR A 86 12.77 -5.69 -0.69
N SER A 87 11.54 -5.20 -0.66
CA SER A 87 11.16 -3.93 -0.05
C SER A 87 9.78 -4.01 0.58
N PHE A 88 9.57 -3.37 1.74
CA PHE A 88 8.25 -3.31 2.38
C PHE A 88 7.89 -1.90 2.87
N MET A 89 6.59 -1.66 3.05
CA MET A 89 6.04 -0.45 3.68
C MET A 89 5.18 -0.82 4.89
N ASP A 90 5.68 -0.54 6.09
CA ASP A 90 5.02 -0.96 7.34
C ASP A 90 3.99 0.08 7.83
N MET A 91 2.85 -0.44 8.26
CA MET A 91 1.67 0.32 8.69
C MET A 91 1.83 0.92 10.10
N PRO A 92 1.16 2.04 10.41
CA PRO A 92 1.43 2.82 11.63
C PRO A 92 0.76 2.26 12.90
N ASN A 93 0.03 1.15 12.82
CA ASN A 93 -0.76 0.56 13.91
C ASN A 93 0.05 -0.35 14.83
N THR A 94 1.19 0.14 15.29
CA THR A 94 2.03 -0.46 16.34
C THR A 94 1.68 0.10 17.72
N ARG A 95 2.44 -0.28 18.77
CA ARG A 95 2.24 0.23 20.13
C ARG A 95 3.55 0.81 20.69
N PRO A 96 3.72 2.14 20.77
CA PRO A 96 2.78 3.18 20.33
C PRO A 96 2.59 3.23 18.80
N PRO A 97 1.49 3.83 18.32
CA PRO A 97 1.27 4.03 16.89
C PRO A 97 2.21 5.10 16.31
N THR A 98 2.51 5.01 15.02
CA THR A 98 3.42 5.92 14.30
C THR A 98 2.70 7.22 13.90
N LEU A 99 2.37 8.06 14.89
CA LEU A 99 1.59 9.31 14.71
C LEU A 99 2.43 10.59 14.72
N SER A 100 3.77 10.47 14.72
CA SER A 100 4.69 11.61 14.74
C SER A 100 5.95 11.32 13.91
N MET A 101 6.64 12.36 13.45
CA MET A 101 7.90 12.20 12.72
C MET A 101 9.02 11.60 13.58
N ALA A 102 8.97 11.81 14.90
CA ALA A 102 9.86 11.11 15.84
C ALA A 102 9.62 9.59 15.81
N ALA A 103 8.36 9.15 15.86
CA ALA A 103 8.03 7.73 15.77
C ALA A 103 8.41 7.12 14.41
N VAL A 104 8.31 7.88 13.30
CA VAL A 104 8.83 7.46 11.99
C VAL A 104 10.35 7.29 12.04
N ALA A 105 11.07 8.24 12.63
CA ALA A 105 12.53 8.18 12.76
C ALA A 105 12.97 6.99 13.62
N ASP A 106 12.27 6.71 14.72
CA ASP A 106 12.52 5.56 15.58
C ASP A 106 12.35 4.25 14.80
N LYS A 107 11.26 4.10 14.03
CA LYS A 107 11.07 2.93 13.16
C LYS A 107 12.14 2.79 12.09
N LYS A 108 12.59 3.89 11.48
CA LYS A 108 13.73 3.88 10.55
C LYS A 108 15.02 3.40 11.22
N ALA A 109 15.27 3.82 12.45
CA ALA A 109 16.42 3.35 13.21
C ALA A 109 16.33 1.84 13.52
N MET A 110 15.14 1.33 13.84
CA MET A 110 14.91 -0.13 14.00
C MET A 110 15.12 -0.87 12.67
N GLY A 111 14.52 -0.37 11.58
CA GLY A 111 14.71 -0.91 10.23
C GLY A 111 16.19 -0.96 9.82
N ALA A 112 16.95 0.10 10.06
CA ALA A 112 18.37 0.16 9.74
C ALA A 112 19.22 -0.87 10.49
N ARG A 113 18.80 -1.24 11.70
CA ARG A 113 19.52 -2.17 12.57
C ARG A 113 19.14 -3.63 12.27
N ASP A 114 17.86 -3.89 12.04
CA ASP A 114 17.30 -5.24 12.13
C ASP A 114 16.74 -5.79 10.80
N SER A 115 16.49 -4.95 9.79
CA SER A 115 15.84 -5.37 8.55
C SER A 115 16.79 -6.04 7.55
N LEU A 116 16.36 -7.16 6.96
CA LEU A 116 17.02 -7.79 5.81
C LEU A 116 16.56 -7.26 4.44
N ALA A 117 15.44 -6.53 4.40
CA ALA A 117 14.88 -5.91 3.20
C ALA A 117 15.00 -4.38 3.26
N ASN A 118 14.78 -3.71 2.13
CA ASN A 118 14.56 -2.26 2.12
C ASN A 118 13.24 -1.94 2.82
N TYR A 119 13.15 -0.78 3.46
CA TYR A 119 11.99 -0.44 4.28
C TYR A 119 11.54 1.00 4.09
N ALA A 120 10.25 1.20 4.23
CA ALA A 120 9.63 2.50 4.43
C ALA A 120 8.48 2.37 5.45
N PHE A 121 8.02 3.48 5.99
CA PHE A 121 6.99 3.49 7.04
C PHE A 121 5.91 4.50 6.70
N HIS A 122 4.66 4.11 6.90
CA HIS A 122 3.53 5.02 6.78
C HIS A 122 3.37 5.87 8.05
N PHE A 123 2.90 7.09 7.85
CA PHE A 123 2.48 7.99 8.94
C PHE A 123 1.00 7.76 9.25
N GLY A 124 0.65 7.55 10.51
CA GLY A 124 -0.73 7.31 10.91
C GLY A 124 -1.54 8.57 11.16
N VAL A 125 -2.84 8.47 10.91
CA VAL A 125 -3.81 9.51 11.23
C VAL A 125 -4.61 9.10 12.46
N ALA A 126 -4.81 10.06 13.36
CA ALA A 126 -5.73 10.02 14.48
C ALA A 126 -6.58 11.31 14.46
N ASN A 127 -7.65 11.35 15.26
CA ASN A 127 -8.58 12.49 15.28
C ASN A 127 -7.92 13.82 15.71
N ASP A 128 -6.83 13.76 16.47
CA ASP A 128 -6.16 14.89 17.12
C ASP A 128 -4.80 15.27 16.52
N ASN A 129 -4.33 14.61 15.44
CA ASN A 129 -2.99 14.82 14.90
C ASN A 129 -2.93 15.43 13.48
N LEU A 130 -4.03 16.00 12.96
CA LEU A 130 -4.07 16.52 11.59
C LEU A 130 -3.07 17.64 11.30
N ASP A 131 -2.70 18.46 12.28
CA ASP A 131 -1.64 19.47 12.11
C ASP A 131 -0.28 18.81 11.86
N ALA A 132 0.00 17.71 12.56
CA ALA A 132 1.20 16.92 12.33
C ALA A 132 1.17 16.25 10.94
N VAL A 133 0.01 15.75 10.51
CA VAL A 133 -0.19 15.18 9.16
C VAL A 133 0.10 16.22 8.08
N ALA A 134 -0.43 17.44 8.21
CA ALA A 134 -0.22 18.53 7.26
C ALA A 134 1.25 18.96 7.17
N ALA A 135 2.02 18.77 8.25
CA ALA A 135 3.44 19.11 8.35
C ALA A 135 4.40 17.98 7.92
N VAL A 136 3.90 16.80 7.52
CA VAL A 136 4.74 15.66 7.11
C VAL A 136 5.55 16.01 5.86
N ASP A 137 6.88 15.76 5.89
CA ASP A 137 7.71 15.77 4.67
C ASP A 137 7.42 14.49 3.86
N PRO A 138 6.86 14.60 2.63
CA PRO A 138 6.55 13.44 1.79
C PRO A 138 7.74 12.54 1.48
N ARG A 139 8.97 13.03 1.57
CA ARG A 139 10.20 12.27 1.29
C ARG A 139 10.61 11.37 2.45
N GLN A 140 10.01 11.55 3.63
CA GLN A 140 10.36 10.83 4.85
C GLN A 140 9.42 9.68 5.15
N VAL A 141 8.30 9.54 4.46
CA VAL A 141 7.28 8.52 4.73
C VAL A 141 6.87 7.83 3.43
N ALA A 142 6.38 6.59 3.53
CA ALA A 142 5.80 5.89 2.37
C ALA A 142 4.45 6.49 1.94
N GLY A 143 3.70 7.03 2.90
CA GLY A 143 2.39 7.63 2.71
C GLY A 143 1.72 7.91 4.05
N ILE A 144 0.54 8.49 4.01
CA ILE A 144 -0.32 8.74 5.17
C ILE A 144 -1.40 7.66 5.19
N LYS A 145 -1.58 6.97 6.33
CA LYS A 145 -2.56 5.89 6.48
C LYS A 145 -3.65 6.29 7.46
N VAL A 146 -4.89 6.26 6.99
CA VAL A 146 -6.11 6.45 7.78
C VAL A 146 -6.94 5.17 7.83
N PHE A 147 -7.60 4.93 8.97
CA PHE A 147 -8.62 3.88 9.10
C PHE A 147 -9.99 4.55 9.19
N MET A 148 -10.76 4.51 8.10
CA MET A 148 -12.09 5.13 8.00
C MET A 148 -13.19 4.26 8.62
N GLY A 149 -12.84 3.04 9.02
CA GLY A 149 -13.74 2.18 9.78
C GLY A 149 -13.07 0.93 10.31
N ALA A 150 -13.78 0.29 11.24
CA ALA A 150 -13.44 -0.98 11.84
C ALA A 150 -12.00 -1.13 12.35
N SER A 151 -11.50 -0.04 12.93
CA SER A 151 -10.29 -0.02 13.77
C SER A 151 -10.71 0.14 15.24
N THR A 152 -9.83 -0.21 16.16
CA THR A 152 -10.04 -0.06 17.61
C THR A 152 -9.12 1.03 18.16
N GLY A 153 -9.63 1.83 19.10
CA GLY A 153 -8.87 2.91 19.75
C GLY A 153 -8.75 4.19 18.91
N ASN A 154 -7.71 4.99 19.17
CA ASN A 154 -7.60 6.37 18.71
C ASN A 154 -7.30 6.55 17.20
N MET A 155 -7.11 5.47 16.45
CA MET A 155 -6.82 5.54 15.00
C MET A 155 -8.03 5.27 14.10
N LEU A 156 -9.21 5.06 14.68
CA LEU A 156 -10.47 5.14 13.95
C LEU A 156 -10.78 6.62 13.71
N VAL A 157 -10.86 7.02 12.43
CA VAL A 157 -11.20 8.37 12.01
C VAL A 157 -12.47 8.32 11.18
N ASP A 158 -13.60 8.54 11.85
CA ASP A 158 -14.95 8.45 11.27
C ASP A 158 -15.71 9.78 11.30
N ASP A 159 -15.18 10.82 11.95
CA ASP A 159 -15.75 12.17 11.93
C ASP A 159 -15.64 12.77 10.50
N PRO A 160 -16.77 13.09 9.85
CA PRO A 160 -16.75 13.70 8.52
C PRO A 160 -15.95 14.99 8.42
N ALA A 161 -15.91 15.82 9.47
CA ALA A 161 -15.15 17.06 9.47
C ALA A 161 -13.63 16.80 9.50
N VAL A 162 -13.20 15.78 10.25
CA VAL A 162 -11.79 15.35 10.31
C VAL A 162 -11.37 14.75 8.98
N LEU A 163 -12.21 13.90 8.38
CA LEU A 163 -11.97 13.32 7.06
C LEU A 163 -11.90 14.38 5.96
N GLU A 164 -12.84 15.32 5.94
CA GLU A 164 -12.84 16.44 5.01
C GLU A 164 -11.52 17.24 5.09
N ARG A 165 -11.08 17.57 6.30
CA ARG A 165 -9.82 18.29 6.52
C ARG A 165 -8.60 17.47 6.12
N LEU A 166 -8.56 16.18 6.47
CA LEU A 166 -7.49 15.26 6.12
C LEU A 166 -7.26 15.20 4.60
N PHE A 167 -8.34 14.99 3.84
CA PHE A 167 -8.26 14.89 2.39
C PHE A 167 -7.84 16.21 1.73
N ALA A 168 -8.17 17.34 2.37
CA ALA A 168 -7.74 18.67 1.93
C ALA A 168 -6.26 18.97 2.23
N CYS A 169 -5.71 18.44 3.33
CA CYS A 169 -4.39 18.84 3.84
C CYS A 169 -3.28 17.80 3.69
N ALA A 170 -3.58 16.56 3.28
CA ALA A 170 -2.58 15.51 3.13
C ALA A 170 -1.49 15.90 2.10
N PRO A 171 -0.20 16.01 2.48
CA PRO A 171 0.87 16.43 1.58
C PRO A 171 1.38 15.32 0.64
N THR A 172 0.98 14.07 0.85
CA THR A 172 1.40 12.89 0.08
C THR A 172 0.27 11.87 -0.05
N ILE A 173 0.58 10.72 -0.68
CA ILE A 173 -0.31 9.56 -0.85
C ILE A 173 -1.08 9.25 0.44
N LEU A 174 -2.41 9.18 0.34
CA LEU A 174 -3.33 8.90 1.44
C LEU A 174 -3.95 7.51 1.26
N ILE A 175 -3.54 6.55 2.05
CA ILE A 175 -4.01 5.17 2.03
C ILE A 175 -5.16 5.06 3.02
N ALA A 176 -6.29 4.52 2.59
CA ALA A 176 -7.48 4.40 3.40
C ALA A 176 -7.86 2.93 3.58
N HIS A 177 -8.07 2.53 4.83
CA HIS A 177 -8.81 1.31 5.12
C HIS A 177 -10.30 1.65 5.12
N CYS A 178 -11.05 1.12 4.14
CA CYS A 178 -12.43 1.53 3.85
C CYS A 178 -13.43 0.41 4.15
N GLU A 179 -14.05 0.47 5.33
CA GLU A 179 -15.19 -0.36 5.71
C GLU A 179 -16.17 0.48 6.54
N ASP A 180 -17.47 0.40 6.28
CA ASP A 180 -18.48 1.20 7.00
C ASP A 180 -18.83 0.55 8.35
N THR A 181 -18.30 1.10 9.45
CA THR A 181 -18.57 0.62 10.83
C THR A 181 -20.08 0.54 11.16
N PRO A 182 -20.94 1.52 10.78
CA PRO A 182 -22.38 1.41 11.01
C PRO A 182 -23.01 0.18 10.34
N SER A 183 -22.72 -0.08 9.06
CA SER A 183 -23.20 -1.28 8.35
C SER A 183 -22.70 -2.57 9.01
N ILE A 184 -21.42 -2.62 9.39
CA ILE A 184 -20.83 -3.77 10.10
C ILE A 184 -21.56 -4.03 11.42
N THR A 185 -21.83 -2.98 12.20
CA THR A 185 -22.52 -3.09 13.49
C THR A 185 -23.94 -3.65 13.30
N VAL A 186 -24.69 -3.09 12.36
CA VAL A 186 -26.05 -3.56 12.03
C VAL A 186 -26.04 -5.02 11.58
N ASN A 187 -25.05 -5.45 10.80
CA ASN A 187 -24.94 -6.84 10.36
C ASN A 187 -24.53 -7.76 11.51
N GLU A 188 -23.57 -7.37 12.34
CA GLU A 188 -23.15 -8.12 13.52
C GLU A 188 -24.33 -8.35 14.49
N GLU A 189 -25.15 -7.33 14.74
CA GLU A 189 -26.34 -7.44 15.57
C GLU A 189 -27.35 -8.46 15.03
N LYS A 190 -27.52 -8.58 13.71
CA LYS A 190 -28.40 -9.61 13.11
C LYS A 190 -27.90 -11.02 13.41
N TRP A 191 -26.58 -11.24 13.32
CA TRP A 191 -25.96 -12.52 13.65
C TRP A 191 -26.01 -12.81 15.15
N ARG A 192 -25.78 -11.81 16.00
CA ARG A 192 -25.89 -11.95 17.46
C ARG A 192 -27.31 -12.27 17.93
N LYS A 193 -28.34 -11.74 17.26
CA LYS A 193 -29.75 -12.10 17.57
C LYS A 193 -30.06 -13.58 17.41
N THR A 194 -29.37 -14.27 16.49
CA THR A 194 -29.60 -15.69 16.18
C THR A 194 -28.60 -16.62 16.85
N HIS A 195 -27.36 -16.16 17.10
CA HIS A 195 -26.26 -16.98 17.60
C HIS A 195 -25.76 -16.56 18.99
N GLY A 196 -26.32 -15.50 19.58
CA GLY A 196 -25.80 -14.91 20.82
C GLY A 196 -24.35 -14.47 20.67
N GLU A 197 -23.53 -14.78 21.66
CA GLU A 197 -22.08 -14.55 21.63
C GLU A 197 -21.31 -15.55 20.75
N ALA A 198 -21.93 -16.68 20.37
CA ALA A 198 -21.30 -17.76 19.61
C ALA A 198 -21.46 -17.58 18.09
N VAL A 199 -21.23 -16.36 17.59
CA VAL A 199 -21.27 -16.07 16.16
C VAL A 199 -20.19 -16.89 15.44
N PRO A 200 -20.53 -17.70 14.42
CA PRO A 200 -19.56 -18.55 13.75
C PRO A 200 -18.57 -17.71 12.93
N PHE A 201 -17.32 -18.17 12.84
CA PHE A 201 -16.27 -17.50 12.04
C PHE A 201 -16.68 -17.31 10.56
N SER A 202 -17.48 -18.25 10.02
CA SER A 202 -18.01 -18.16 8.65
C SER A 202 -18.92 -16.94 8.41
N ALA A 203 -19.44 -16.30 9.46
CA ALA A 203 -20.21 -15.07 9.35
C ALA A 203 -19.34 -13.83 9.16
N HIS A 204 -18.02 -13.88 9.37
CA HIS A 204 -17.13 -12.72 9.24
C HIS A 204 -17.28 -11.96 7.90
N PRO A 205 -17.22 -12.60 6.71
CA PRO A 205 -17.42 -11.90 5.43
C PRO A 205 -18.87 -11.49 5.16
N LEU A 206 -19.84 -11.99 5.94
CA LEU A 206 -21.26 -11.61 5.85
C LEU A 206 -21.58 -10.43 6.77
N ILE A 207 -20.83 -10.29 7.85
CA ILE A 207 -20.87 -9.13 8.75
C ILE A 207 -20.17 -7.94 8.08
N ARG A 208 -18.98 -8.21 7.54
CA ARG A 208 -18.12 -7.25 6.83
C ARG A 208 -18.27 -7.42 5.32
N ASP A 209 -19.50 -7.22 4.87
CA ASP A 209 -19.89 -7.49 3.50
C ASP A 209 -19.30 -6.49 2.49
N ALA A 210 -19.48 -6.80 1.21
CA ALA A 210 -19.01 -5.96 0.11
C ALA A 210 -19.69 -4.57 0.11
N GLU A 211 -20.91 -4.46 0.61
CA GLU A 211 -21.65 -3.19 0.66
C GLU A 211 -21.04 -2.23 1.69
N ALA A 212 -20.65 -2.73 2.88
CA ALA A 212 -19.93 -1.97 3.87
C ALA A 212 -18.58 -1.45 3.32
N CYS A 213 -17.86 -2.28 2.56
CA CYS A 213 -16.64 -1.87 1.87
C CYS A 213 -16.91 -0.81 0.80
N TYR A 214 -17.92 -1.03 -0.04
CA TYR A 214 -18.28 -0.15 -1.15
C TYR A 214 -18.71 1.24 -0.68
N LYS A 215 -19.53 1.31 0.37
CA LYS A 215 -20.01 2.56 0.95
C LYS A 215 -18.86 3.44 1.47
N SER A 216 -17.96 2.87 2.28
CA SER A 216 -16.79 3.60 2.80
C SER A 216 -15.82 3.98 1.68
N SER A 217 -15.60 3.09 0.70
CA SER A 217 -14.75 3.38 -0.46
C SER A 217 -15.31 4.51 -1.33
N SER A 218 -16.62 4.55 -1.51
CA SER A 218 -17.31 5.60 -2.27
C SER A 218 -17.14 6.96 -1.59
N GLN A 219 -17.30 7.02 -0.27
CA GLN A 219 -17.05 8.24 0.51
C GLN A 219 -15.59 8.72 0.36
N ALA A 220 -14.62 7.82 0.47
CA ALA A 220 -13.21 8.16 0.27
C ALA A 220 -12.96 8.73 -1.14
N VAL A 221 -13.55 8.13 -2.17
CA VAL A 221 -13.44 8.60 -3.56
C VAL A 221 -14.10 9.97 -3.76
N GLU A 222 -15.24 10.22 -3.13
CA GLU A 222 -15.92 11.51 -3.19
C GLU A 222 -15.09 12.62 -2.54
N LEU A 223 -14.55 12.37 -1.35
CA LEU A 223 -13.65 13.29 -0.65
C LEU A 223 -12.40 13.59 -1.49
N ALA A 224 -11.82 12.56 -2.11
CA ALA A 224 -10.66 12.70 -2.98
C ALA A 224 -10.94 13.60 -4.18
N LYS A 225 -12.06 13.36 -4.87
CA LYS A 225 -12.50 14.14 -6.02
C LYS A 225 -12.77 15.59 -5.64
N LYS A 226 -13.37 15.82 -4.47
CA LYS A 226 -13.71 17.14 -3.96
C LYS A 226 -12.45 17.99 -3.70
N HIS A 227 -11.40 17.40 -3.15
CA HIS A 227 -10.17 18.11 -2.75
C HIS A 227 -9.02 18.02 -3.76
N GLY A 228 -9.23 17.32 -4.87
CA GLY A 228 -8.17 17.10 -5.86
C GLY A 228 -7.07 16.14 -5.38
N SER A 229 -7.33 15.38 -4.32
CA SER A 229 -6.50 14.26 -3.87
C SER A 229 -6.56 13.18 -4.98
N ARG A 230 -5.41 12.87 -5.58
CA ARG A 230 -5.29 11.90 -6.68
C ARG A 230 -5.79 10.48 -6.35
N TRP A 231 -6.10 9.75 -7.41
CA TRP A 231 -6.23 8.30 -7.41
C TRP A 231 -5.21 7.78 -8.44
N PRO A 232 -4.47 6.68 -8.19
CA PRO A 232 -3.50 6.20 -9.17
C PRO A 232 -4.23 5.70 -10.43
N THR A 233 -4.28 6.54 -11.46
CA THR A 233 -4.47 6.16 -12.87
C THR A 233 -3.41 6.89 -13.69
N SER A 234 -2.83 6.20 -14.68
CA SER A 234 -1.67 6.65 -15.45
C SER A 234 -1.98 7.87 -16.33
N ALA A 235 -1.49 9.07 -15.94
CA ALA A 235 -0.96 10.16 -16.80
C ALA A 235 -0.77 11.51 -16.02
N SER A 236 0.50 11.93 -15.84
CA SER A 236 1.04 13.32 -15.65
C SER A 236 0.67 14.17 -14.39
N PRO A 237 1.48 15.15 -13.89
CA PRO A 237 1.69 15.56 -12.47
C PRO A 237 1.08 16.93 -12.04
N PRO A 238 1.32 17.54 -10.84
CA PRO A 238 1.16 17.04 -9.45
C PRO A 238 0.34 18.00 -8.52
N ARG A 239 -0.52 17.44 -7.65
CA ARG A 239 -0.71 17.79 -6.22
C ARG A 239 -1.18 16.51 -5.54
N SER A 240 -0.64 16.22 -4.36
CA SER A 240 -0.21 14.88 -3.94
C SER A 240 -1.13 14.25 -2.91
N ALA A 241 -1.91 13.25 -3.32
CA ALA A 241 -2.46 12.21 -2.45
C ALA A 241 -3.07 11.10 -3.32
N SER A 242 -2.41 9.97 -3.56
CA SER A 242 -3.02 8.79 -4.20
C SER A 242 -3.78 7.95 -3.16
N ILE A 243 -4.95 7.39 -3.47
CA ILE A 243 -5.70 6.51 -2.55
C ILE A 243 -5.64 5.05 -2.97
N ILE A 244 -5.32 4.20 -1.99
CA ILE A 244 -5.39 2.74 -2.08
C ILE A 244 -6.42 2.30 -1.04
N CYS A 245 -7.47 1.60 -1.49
CA CYS A 245 -8.48 1.00 -0.64
C CYS A 245 -8.07 -0.44 -0.32
N CYS A 246 -7.67 -0.69 0.92
CA CYS A 246 -7.27 -2.01 1.38
C CYS A 246 -8.43 -2.69 2.12
N SER A 247 -9.41 -3.24 1.41
CA SER A 247 -10.36 -4.19 2.00
C SER A 247 -10.02 -5.59 1.52
N THR A 248 -9.65 -6.46 2.47
CA THR A 248 -9.26 -7.87 2.22
C THR A 248 -10.32 -8.69 1.49
N THR A 249 -11.57 -8.23 1.48
CA THR A 249 -12.71 -8.90 0.84
C THR A 249 -12.99 -8.44 -0.60
N ALA A 250 -12.48 -7.27 -1.03
CA ALA A 250 -12.84 -6.70 -2.35
C ALA A 250 -11.80 -6.95 -3.47
N ILE A 251 -10.63 -7.48 -3.14
CA ILE A 251 -9.51 -7.60 -4.10
C ILE A 251 -9.77 -8.62 -5.23
N THR A 252 -10.72 -9.55 -5.08
CA THR A 252 -10.82 -10.68 -6.04
C THR A 252 -12.04 -10.71 -6.96
N ARG A 253 -13.08 -9.87 -6.77
CA ARG A 253 -14.30 -9.98 -7.61
C ARG A 253 -14.75 -8.74 -8.38
N ASP A 254 -14.46 -7.53 -7.92
CA ASP A 254 -15.12 -6.33 -8.49
C ASP A 254 -14.18 -5.20 -8.93
N TRP A 255 -12.87 -5.45 -9.05
CA TRP A 255 -11.96 -4.42 -9.59
C TRP A 255 -12.35 -3.98 -11.01
N ALA A 256 -12.88 -4.91 -11.83
CA ALA A 256 -13.40 -4.61 -13.17
C ALA A 256 -14.73 -3.84 -13.14
N ALA A 257 -15.62 -4.11 -12.17
CA ALA A 257 -16.91 -3.44 -12.04
C ALA A 257 -16.73 -1.99 -11.54
N ILE A 258 -15.87 -1.79 -10.54
CA ILE A 258 -15.51 -0.47 -10.02
C ILE A 258 -14.81 0.35 -11.12
N SER A 259 -13.87 -0.25 -11.85
CA SER A 259 -13.20 0.40 -12.99
C SER A 259 -14.17 0.77 -14.13
N ASN A 260 -15.19 -0.04 -14.39
CA ASN A 260 -16.18 0.21 -15.43
C ASN A 260 -17.22 1.28 -15.02
N ALA A 261 -17.63 1.32 -13.76
CA ALA A 261 -18.49 2.38 -13.23
C ALA A 261 -17.82 3.76 -13.37
N ILE A 262 -16.50 3.82 -13.15
CA ILE A 262 -15.71 5.05 -13.31
C ILE A 262 -15.62 5.48 -14.78
N ARG A 263 -15.41 4.56 -15.74
CA ARG A 263 -15.37 4.89 -17.18
C ARG A 263 -16.68 5.48 -17.72
N ARG A 264 -17.82 5.05 -17.18
CA ARG A 264 -19.16 5.52 -17.62
C ARG A 264 -19.51 6.93 -17.13
N SER A 265 -18.77 7.48 -16.17
CA SER A 265 -19.00 8.82 -15.60
C SER A 265 -18.31 9.97 -16.36
N LYS A 266 -17.57 9.69 -17.44
CA LYS A 266 -17.00 10.75 -18.29
C LYS A 266 -18.04 11.28 -19.29
N PRO A 267 -18.26 12.61 -19.39
CA PRO A 267 -18.94 13.18 -20.55
C PRO A 267 -18.13 12.84 -21.81
N ARG A 268 -18.79 12.37 -22.88
CA ARG A 268 -18.12 12.28 -24.19
C ARG A 268 -17.72 13.70 -24.60
N PRO A 269 -16.47 13.94 -25.04
CA PRO A 269 -16.11 15.24 -25.59
C PRO A 269 -16.96 15.48 -26.84
N THR A 270 -17.76 16.53 -26.82
CA THR A 270 -18.39 17.08 -28.02
C THR A 270 -17.30 17.69 -28.87
N ALA A 271 -17.04 17.09 -30.03
CA ALA A 271 -16.15 17.65 -31.03
C ALA A 271 -16.72 19.02 -31.47
N THR A 272 -16.02 20.10 -31.12
CA THR A 272 -16.29 21.43 -31.68
C THR A 272 -15.47 21.53 -32.96
N PRO A 273 -16.06 21.79 -34.15
CA PRO A 273 -15.29 21.93 -35.37
C PRO A 273 -14.51 23.24 -35.32
N CYS A 274 -13.20 23.18 -35.58
CA CYS A 274 -12.40 24.39 -35.80
C CYS A 274 -12.95 25.15 -37.01
N ALA A 275 -13.26 26.43 -36.82
CA ALA A 275 -13.52 27.37 -37.90
C ALA A 275 -12.20 27.71 -38.63
N PRO A 276 -12.20 27.88 -39.96
CA PRO A 276 -10.98 28.11 -40.72
C PRO A 276 -10.63 29.61 -40.77
N ARG A 277 -9.47 29.97 -40.19
CA ARG A 277 -8.30 30.60 -40.83
C ARG A 277 -7.37 31.18 -39.77
#